data_AF-A0A8H3X5A2-F1
#
_entry.id   AF-A0A8H3X5A2-F1
#
_cell.length_a   1.000
_cell.length_b   1.000
_cell.length_c   1.000
_cell.angle_alpha   90.00
_cell.angle_beta   90.00
_cell.angle_gamma   90.00
#
_symmetry.space_group_name_H-M   'P 1'
#
loop_
_entity.id
_entity.type
_entity.pdbx_description
1 polymer ?
#
loop_
_entity_poly.entity_id
_entity_poly.type
_entity_poly.pdbx_seq_one_letter_code
_entity_poly.pdbx_strand_id
1 'polypeptide(L)'
;MYFSSAFRLSNIKFYRPLSCKKKTISVLYSMMSFNRRFSNNSIHSKSSSNEPSNNNSNSVPETSNGLESFWHKPGLVSFNKRNSKLAIENSEFMKKLISGAVSERKANGDMFPRKIIKKCCELYKNLDKGDRIKFITILARDFGVLRENVINAAQHYVNLSDADAYGRATLRAEQILRHAIIPSHDVFFDRVNELPEGTKFLIDMRADLLSFMRENVHEIVLSTINENLKEKLASWLLGSIVLKQITWSSPVKVLENIKENEAVHAIKDWQDMKRRVGPGRILFAFFYGRLPYEPLVFIHVAFTKEVSDSVQAILEDPNPEASIKTPEDFKCAMFYSITSHPGLSGIELGNFLIKSVVRKLRAEFSSIETFSTLSPIPGFRRWLVTAINIEGDSILVNGEAQLIKELGTRTSPERYIELDKIDATRILYNIIKTNEWFKNEYSVQVLKPILLRLCARYILTEKRRNLAFDPVANFHIRNGACVYRLNWLGDTSEQGLEKSFGIMINYNYVLEHLENNNKQYLSDGTITIPYEDPVLIEEAKNSPNIKII
;
A
#
# COMPACT_ATOMS: atom_id res chain seq x y z
N MET A 1 51.29 -8.74 18.59
CA MET A 1 52.39 -9.36 17.82
C MET A 1 51.81 -10.52 17.01
N TYR A 2 52.14 -10.54 15.72
CA TYR A 2 51.76 -11.38 14.59
C TYR A 2 51.33 -12.85 14.81
N PHE A 3 50.31 -13.31 14.05
CA PHE A 3 50.36 -14.22 12.88
C PHE A 3 48.91 -14.60 12.46
N SER A 4 48.39 -14.14 11.31
CA SER A 4 48.27 -14.83 10.01
C SER A 4 47.51 -16.17 10.00
N SER A 5 46.32 -16.21 9.36
CA SER A 5 45.86 -17.37 8.58
C SER A 5 44.68 -17.02 7.64
N ALA A 6 45.02 -16.92 6.35
CA ALA A 6 44.31 -17.34 5.15
C ALA A 6 42.76 -17.45 5.13
N PHE A 7 42.11 -16.54 4.40
CA PHE A 7 40.79 -16.77 3.82
C PHE A 7 40.91 -17.61 2.53
N ARG A 8 40.41 -18.85 2.55
CA ARG A 8 40.13 -19.64 1.32
C ARG A 8 38.80 -19.18 0.74
N LEU A 9 38.83 -18.53 -0.41
CA LEU A 9 37.66 -18.32 -1.27
C LEU A 9 37.29 -19.65 -1.95
N SER A 10 36.19 -20.26 -1.53
CA SER A 10 35.59 -21.41 -2.20
C SER A 10 34.71 -20.96 -3.37
N ASN A 11 35.21 -21.21 -4.59
CA ASN A 11 34.50 -21.52 -5.85
C ASN A 11 33.00 -21.16 -5.94
N ILE A 12 32.70 -19.99 -6.51
CA ILE A 12 31.39 -19.72 -7.13
C ILE A 12 31.49 -20.11 -8.61
N LYS A 13 30.80 -21.19 -9.00
CA LYS A 13 30.64 -21.60 -10.39
C LYS A 13 29.66 -20.65 -11.10
N PHE A 14 30.15 -19.91 -12.08
CA PHE A 14 29.31 -19.21 -13.05
C PHE A 14 28.66 -20.23 -14.00
N TYR A 15 27.33 -20.27 -14.03
CA TYR A 15 26.57 -20.97 -15.06
C TYR A 15 26.69 -20.22 -16.39
N ARG A 16 27.33 -20.83 -17.40
CA ARG A 16 27.21 -20.44 -18.81
C ARG A 16 25.94 -21.08 -19.40
N PRO A 17 25.13 -20.37 -20.20
CA PRO A 17 24.15 -21.03 -21.06
C PRO A 17 24.84 -21.62 -22.31
N LEU A 18 24.50 -22.87 -22.60
CA LEU A 18 24.91 -23.66 -23.75
C LEU A 18 24.39 -23.07 -25.07
N SER A 19 25.27 -23.06 -26.07
CA SER A 19 24.93 -22.85 -27.48
C SER A 19 24.26 -24.09 -28.08
N CYS A 20 23.17 -23.94 -28.86
CA CYS A 20 22.92 -24.84 -29.99
C CYS A 20 22.03 -24.22 -31.09
N LYS A 21 22.69 -23.95 -32.23
CA LYS A 21 22.32 -24.13 -33.65
C LYS A 21 20.97 -23.62 -34.22
N LYS A 22 21.15 -22.60 -35.08
CA LYS A 22 20.57 -22.37 -36.43
C LYS A 22 19.56 -23.40 -36.97
N LYS A 23 18.40 -22.90 -37.41
CA LYS A 23 17.78 -23.26 -38.70
C LYS A 23 17.24 -22.00 -39.39
N THR A 24 17.62 -21.86 -40.65
CA THR A 24 17.26 -20.83 -41.64
C THR A 24 16.08 -21.31 -42.51
N ILE A 25 15.29 -20.39 -43.10
CA ILE A 25 14.63 -20.39 -44.45
C ILE A 25 13.52 -19.30 -44.42
N SER A 26 13.74 -18.07 -44.93
CA SER A 26 13.36 -17.44 -46.24
C SER A 26 11.83 -17.29 -46.47
N VAL A 27 11.23 -16.17 -46.92
CA VAL A 27 11.30 -15.44 -48.21
C VAL A 27 10.57 -14.07 -48.00
N LEU A 28 11.11 -12.85 -48.27
CA LEU A 28 11.31 -12.06 -49.52
C LEU A 28 10.02 -11.49 -50.19
N TYR A 29 9.97 -10.15 -50.37
CA TYR A 29 9.54 -9.32 -51.54
C TYR A 29 9.36 -7.85 -51.09
N SER A 30 10.30 -6.93 -51.42
CA SER A 30 10.28 -5.96 -52.56
C SER A 30 9.12 -4.95 -52.47
N MET A 31 9.31 -3.62 -52.54
CA MET A 31 9.87 -2.91 -53.70
C MET A 31 10.16 -1.44 -53.38
N MET A 32 11.22 -0.91 -53.99
CA MET A 32 11.68 0.48 -53.96
C MET A 32 11.38 1.13 -55.33
N SER A 33 11.05 2.44 -55.31
CA SER A 33 11.38 3.46 -56.34
C SER A 33 10.63 3.51 -57.67
N PHE A 34 10.06 4.70 -57.96
CA PHE A 34 10.07 5.53 -59.20
C PHE A 34 8.85 6.49 -59.09
N ASN A 35 8.92 7.81 -59.24
CA ASN A 35 9.43 8.53 -60.41
C ASN A 35 9.65 10.04 -60.10
N ARG A 36 10.50 10.71 -60.89
CA ARG A 36 10.90 12.12 -60.80
C ARG A 36 10.52 12.86 -62.10
N ARG A 37 10.10 14.12 -61.96
CA ARG A 37 10.24 15.30 -62.87
C ARG A 37 9.24 15.60 -64.01
N PHE A 38 9.17 16.94 -64.21
CA PHE A 38 8.61 17.81 -65.27
C PHE A 38 7.29 18.51 -64.86
N SER A 39 7.07 19.83 -65.00
CA SER A 39 7.72 20.89 -65.77
C SER A 39 7.30 22.31 -65.28
N ASN A 40 8.05 23.32 -65.75
CA ASN A 40 7.94 24.79 -65.56
C ASN A 40 6.71 25.49 -66.19
N ASN A 41 6.62 26.81 -65.88
CA ASN A 41 5.93 27.94 -66.54
C ASN A 41 4.51 28.27 -66.02
N SER A 42 4.00 29.50 -65.90
CA SER A 42 4.50 30.89 -65.98
C SER A 42 3.30 31.85 -65.80
N ILE A 43 3.42 32.87 -64.95
CA ILE A 43 3.13 34.31 -65.18
C ILE A 43 1.72 34.81 -65.66
N HIS A 44 1.34 35.98 -65.11
CA HIS A 44 0.29 36.96 -65.46
C HIS A 44 -1.12 36.77 -64.84
N SER A 45 -1.91 37.80 -64.46
CA SER A 45 -1.76 39.18 -63.96
C SER A 45 -3.17 39.80 -63.95
N LYS A 46 -3.45 40.73 -63.01
CA LYS A 46 -4.53 41.76 -63.05
C LYS A 46 -5.98 41.24 -62.88
N SER A 47 -6.97 41.97 -62.36
CA SER A 47 -7.13 43.18 -61.53
C SER A 47 -8.65 43.45 -61.52
N SER A 48 -9.22 43.91 -60.41
CA SER A 48 -10.35 44.88 -60.31
C SER A 48 -11.48 44.47 -59.35
N SER A 49 -11.55 45.22 -58.24
CA SER A 49 -12.74 45.85 -57.63
C SER A 49 -14.13 45.30 -57.95
N ASN A 50 -14.86 44.90 -56.90
CA ASN A 50 -16.12 45.54 -56.47
C ASN A 50 -16.71 44.79 -55.26
N GLU A 51 -16.85 45.49 -54.14
CA GLU A 51 -17.92 45.26 -53.14
C GLU A 51 -19.25 45.86 -53.68
N PRO A 52 -20.46 45.54 -53.17
CA PRO A 52 -20.77 45.07 -51.81
C PRO A 52 -21.85 43.98 -51.64
N SER A 53 -21.98 43.54 -50.38
CA SER A 53 -23.17 42.96 -49.70
C SER A 53 -23.79 41.66 -50.24
N ASN A 54 -23.74 40.56 -49.46
CA ASN A 54 -24.78 40.18 -48.47
C ASN A 54 -24.62 38.71 -48.03
N ASN A 55 -24.78 38.47 -46.72
CA ASN A 55 -25.23 37.25 -46.03
C ASN A 55 -24.48 35.90 -46.11
N ASN A 56 -23.97 35.52 -44.92
CA ASN A 56 -23.99 34.21 -44.27
C ASN A 56 -23.49 32.97 -45.03
N SER A 57 -22.34 32.44 -44.62
CA SER A 57 -22.29 31.24 -43.74
C SER A 57 -20.86 30.71 -43.55
N ASN A 58 -20.57 30.32 -42.30
CA ASN A 58 -19.62 29.30 -41.88
C ASN A 58 -18.13 29.42 -42.27
N SER A 59 -17.30 29.82 -41.31
CA SER A 59 -16.05 29.09 -41.01
C SER A 59 -15.42 29.52 -39.67
N VAL A 60 -15.33 28.52 -38.78
CA VAL A 60 -14.26 28.25 -37.78
C VAL A 60 -13.85 29.39 -36.82
N PRO A 61 -14.16 29.30 -35.51
CA PRO A 61 -13.39 30.01 -34.50
C PRO A 61 -12.16 29.20 -34.07
N GLU A 62 -11.02 29.85 -34.27
CA GLU A 62 -9.66 29.56 -33.80
C GLU A 62 -9.59 28.92 -32.39
N THR A 63 -9.03 27.71 -32.31
CA THR A 63 -8.73 26.98 -31.06
C THR A 63 -7.29 27.16 -30.59
N SER A 64 -6.69 28.35 -30.76
CA SER A 64 -5.30 28.62 -30.37
C SER A 64 -5.09 29.78 -29.38
N ASN A 65 -6.15 30.51 -28.97
CA ASN A 65 -6.00 31.72 -28.13
C ASN A 65 -6.25 31.52 -26.62
N GLY A 66 -6.57 30.30 -26.16
CA GLY A 66 -6.86 30.05 -24.74
C GLY A 66 -5.63 30.04 -23.83
N LEU A 67 -4.49 29.52 -24.31
CA LEU A 67 -3.35 29.12 -23.47
C LEU A 67 -2.43 30.28 -23.05
N GLU A 68 -2.16 31.26 -23.92
CA GLU A 68 -1.29 32.40 -23.58
C GLU A 68 -1.97 33.37 -22.59
N SER A 69 -3.30 33.47 -22.66
CA SER A 69 -4.09 34.32 -21.76
C SER A 69 -4.02 33.90 -20.28
N PHE A 70 -3.67 32.63 -20.00
CA PHE A 70 -3.52 32.11 -18.63
C PHE A 70 -2.20 32.51 -17.96
N TRP A 71 -1.15 32.75 -18.74
CA TRP A 71 0.19 33.09 -18.22
C TRP A 71 0.38 34.60 -18.05
N HIS A 72 -0.45 35.43 -18.72
CA HIS A 72 -0.27 36.88 -18.77
C HIS A 72 -1.28 37.72 -17.96
N LYS A 73 -2.33 37.15 -17.34
CA LYS A 73 -3.29 37.93 -16.54
C LYS A 73 -2.84 38.10 -15.06
N PRO A 74 -2.70 39.33 -14.54
CA PRO A 74 -2.55 39.58 -13.11
C PRO A 74 -3.86 39.17 -12.41
N GLY A 75 -3.79 38.31 -11.39
CA GLY A 75 -4.99 37.72 -10.76
C GLY A 75 -5.35 36.30 -11.25
N LEU A 76 -4.35 35.53 -11.68
CA LEU A 76 -4.35 34.09 -12.01
C LEU A 76 -5.55 33.28 -11.47
N VAL A 77 -6.45 32.90 -12.38
CA VAL A 77 -7.67 32.09 -12.20
C VAL A 77 -7.43 30.84 -11.33
N SER A 78 -8.30 30.61 -10.34
CA SER A 78 -8.37 29.39 -9.52
C SER A 78 -9.01 28.23 -10.28
N PHE A 79 -8.49 27.01 -10.13
CA PHE A 79 -9.13 25.83 -10.69
C PHE A 79 -10.36 25.42 -9.87
N ASN A 80 -11.49 25.25 -10.55
CA ASN A 80 -12.69 24.60 -10.02
C ASN A 80 -13.04 23.41 -10.92
N LYS A 81 -13.92 22.50 -10.47
CA LYS A 81 -14.28 21.28 -11.23
C LYS A 81 -14.65 21.53 -12.70
N ARG A 82 -15.36 22.63 -13.02
CA ARG A 82 -15.76 22.96 -14.39
C ARG A 82 -14.57 23.41 -15.24
N ASN A 83 -13.76 24.33 -14.73
CA ASN A 83 -12.63 24.90 -15.46
C ASN A 83 -11.44 23.92 -15.56
N SER A 84 -11.29 23.00 -14.60
CA SER A 84 -10.30 21.92 -14.67
C SER A 84 -10.59 20.96 -15.84
N LYS A 85 -11.85 20.55 -16.01
CA LYS A 85 -12.24 19.64 -17.09
C LYS A 85 -12.05 20.26 -18.48
N LEU A 86 -12.43 21.53 -18.63
CA LEU A 86 -12.23 22.30 -19.88
C LEU A 86 -10.74 22.53 -20.19
N ALA A 87 -9.89 22.70 -19.17
CA ALA A 87 -8.45 22.91 -19.36
C ALA A 87 -7.70 21.63 -19.78
N ILE A 88 -8.33 20.45 -19.72
CA ILE A 88 -7.68 19.13 -19.84
C ILE A 88 -8.13 18.37 -21.09
N GLU A 89 -8.92 18.99 -21.97
CA GLU A 89 -9.33 18.37 -23.25
C GLU A 89 -8.15 17.79 -24.05
N ASN A 90 -6.95 18.36 -23.90
CA ASN A 90 -5.69 17.74 -24.31
C ASN A 90 -4.67 17.71 -23.14
N SER A 91 -3.95 16.59 -22.99
CA SER A 91 -2.88 16.38 -21.99
C SER A 91 -1.73 17.39 -22.07
N GLU A 92 -1.64 18.15 -23.17
CA GLU A 92 -0.62 19.18 -23.38
C GLU A 92 -0.62 20.28 -22.30
N PHE A 93 -1.80 20.66 -21.78
CA PHE A 93 -1.87 21.65 -20.70
C PHE A 93 -1.21 21.15 -19.41
N MET A 94 -1.50 19.90 -19.01
CA MET A 94 -0.85 19.27 -17.85
C MET A 94 0.66 19.23 -18.02
N LYS A 95 1.14 18.83 -19.20
CA LYS A 95 2.59 18.78 -19.49
C LYS A 95 3.24 20.16 -19.36
N LYS A 96 2.65 21.21 -19.93
CA LYS A 96 3.16 22.59 -19.81
C LYS A 96 3.17 23.07 -18.36
N LEU A 97 2.10 22.77 -17.60
CA LEU A 97 1.99 23.16 -16.20
C LEU A 97 3.04 22.45 -15.32
N ILE A 98 3.18 21.13 -15.46
CA ILE A 98 4.17 20.33 -14.72
C ILE A 98 5.59 20.73 -15.12
N SER A 99 5.84 20.97 -16.42
CA SER A 99 7.15 21.46 -16.90
C SER A 99 7.52 22.80 -16.26
N GLY A 100 6.58 23.74 -16.17
CA GLY A 100 6.78 24.99 -15.42
C GLY A 100 7.11 24.75 -13.94
N ALA A 101 6.43 23.78 -13.31
CA ALA A 101 6.64 23.40 -11.92
C ALA A 101 7.96 22.66 -11.64
N VAL A 102 8.56 22.00 -12.63
CA VAL A 102 9.81 21.22 -12.48
C VAL A 102 11.03 22.00 -12.99
N SER A 103 10.84 22.95 -13.92
CA SER A 103 11.95 23.68 -14.54
C SER A 103 12.85 24.43 -13.53
N GLU A 104 14.16 24.40 -13.79
CA GLU A 104 15.20 25.14 -13.06
C GLU A 104 15.37 26.57 -13.63
N ARG A 105 14.30 27.38 -13.69
CA ARG A 105 14.46 28.76 -14.16
C ARG A 105 15.08 29.64 -13.07
N LYS A 106 16.42 29.69 -13.03
CA LYS A 106 17.23 30.56 -12.14
C LYS A 106 16.94 32.07 -12.30
N ALA A 107 16.35 32.50 -13.41
CA ALA A 107 16.18 33.92 -13.73
C ALA A 107 15.01 34.64 -13.00
N ASN A 108 13.99 33.90 -12.51
CA ASN A 108 12.73 34.49 -12.01
C ASN A 108 12.55 34.42 -10.48
N GLY A 109 13.57 34.00 -9.73
CA GLY A 109 13.51 33.78 -8.29
C GLY A 109 12.57 32.64 -7.85
N ASP A 110 12.59 32.29 -6.56
CA ASP A 110 11.91 31.11 -6.01
C ASP A 110 10.37 31.22 -5.97
N MET A 111 9.83 32.43 -6.13
CA MET A 111 8.39 32.71 -6.00
C MET A 111 7.57 32.19 -7.18
N PHE A 112 8.13 32.19 -8.39
CA PHE A 112 7.41 31.78 -9.59
C PHE A 112 7.15 30.26 -9.63
N PRO A 113 8.16 29.39 -9.39
CA PRO A 113 7.93 27.95 -9.22
C PRO A 113 6.89 27.59 -8.16
N ARG A 114 6.89 28.30 -7.02
CA ARG A 114 5.92 28.08 -5.91
C ARG A 114 4.48 28.37 -6.29
N LYS A 115 4.23 29.37 -7.13
CA LYS A 115 2.86 29.64 -7.63
C LYS A 115 2.38 28.57 -8.59
N ILE A 116 3.27 28.07 -9.46
CA ILE A 116 2.92 27.02 -10.42
C ILE A 116 2.68 25.70 -9.71
N ILE A 117 3.53 25.31 -8.76
CA ILE A 117 3.37 24.05 -8.02
C ILE A 117 2.06 24.04 -7.21
N LYS A 118 1.67 25.16 -6.60
CA LYS A 118 0.36 25.31 -5.95
C LYS A 118 -0.80 25.07 -6.93
N LYS A 119 -0.70 25.61 -8.16
CA LYS A 119 -1.69 25.38 -9.21
C LYS A 119 -1.75 23.93 -9.67
N CYS A 120 -0.62 23.23 -9.74
CA CYS A 120 -0.61 21.78 -10.02
C CYS A 120 -1.41 21.03 -8.96
N CYS A 121 -1.22 21.34 -7.68
CA CYS A 121 -1.97 20.73 -6.58
C CYS A 121 -3.46 21.05 -6.65
N GLU A 122 -3.83 22.32 -6.90
CA GLU A 122 -5.22 22.75 -7.07
C GLU A 122 -5.90 22.07 -8.27
N LEU A 123 -5.18 21.93 -9.38
CA LEU A 123 -5.66 21.21 -10.56
C LEU A 123 -5.96 19.76 -10.18
N TYR A 124 -4.96 19.04 -9.64
CA TYR A 124 -5.05 17.64 -9.27
C TYR A 124 -6.23 17.35 -8.33
N LYS A 125 -6.40 18.16 -7.27
CA LYS A 125 -7.51 18.02 -6.31
C LYS A 125 -8.89 18.08 -6.99
N ASN A 126 -9.03 18.87 -8.04
CA ASN A 126 -10.28 19.06 -8.78
C ASN A 126 -10.49 18.09 -9.95
N LEU A 127 -9.53 17.21 -10.24
CA LEU A 127 -9.65 16.18 -11.28
C LEU A 127 -10.55 15.04 -10.83
N ASP A 128 -11.26 14.45 -11.79
CA ASP A 128 -11.89 13.15 -11.60
C ASP A 128 -10.83 12.03 -11.60
N LYS A 129 -11.27 10.81 -11.24
CA LYS A 129 -10.39 9.65 -11.11
C LYS A 129 -9.60 9.37 -12.40
N GLY A 130 -10.25 9.46 -13.56
CA GLY A 130 -9.62 9.19 -14.86
C GLY A 130 -8.54 10.21 -15.18
N ASP A 131 -8.80 11.48 -14.92
CA ASP A 131 -7.83 12.54 -15.16
C ASP A 131 -6.70 12.57 -14.12
N ARG A 132 -6.93 12.14 -12.87
CA ARG A 132 -5.86 11.92 -11.88
C ARG A 132 -4.90 10.82 -12.31
N ILE A 133 -5.42 9.72 -12.87
CA ILE A 133 -4.57 8.65 -13.45
C ILE A 133 -3.71 9.25 -14.55
N LYS A 134 -4.32 9.97 -15.52
CA LYS A 134 -3.57 10.63 -16.60
C LYS A 134 -2.48 11.56 -16.07
N PHE A 135 -2.79 12.39 -15.07
CA PHE A 135 -1.82 13.30 -14.46
C PHE A 135 -0.61 12.57 -13.89
N ILE A 136 -0.84 11.50 -13.11
CA ILE A 136 0.23 10.67 -12.54
C ILE A 136 1.02 9.96 -13.64
N THR A 137 0.35 9.42 -14.66
CA THR A 137 1.01 8.75 -15.78
C THR A 137 1.88 9.72 -16.58
N ILE A 138 1.44 10.96 -16.79
CA ILE A 138 2.26 12.03 -17.40
C ILE A 138 3.47 12.33 -16.51
N LEU A 139 3.26 12.53 -15.21
CA LEU A 139 4.35 12.80 -14.27
C LEU A 139 5.39 11.67 -14.28
N ALA A 140 4.95 10.42 -14.32
CA ALA A 140 5.83 9.26 -14.29
C ALA A 140 6.54 8.97 -15.64
N ARG A 141 5.87 9.21 -16.78
CA ARG A 141 6.43 8.94 -18.13
C ARG A 141 7.25 10.11 -18.67
N ASP A 142 6.67 11.31 -18.66
CA ASP A 142 7.26 12.48 -19.32
C ASP A 142 8.26 13.22 -18.42
N PHE A 143 8.12 13.06 -17.10
CA PHE A 143 9.01 13.68 -16.10
C PHE A 143 9.79 12.64 -15.30
N GLY A 144 9.96 11.42 -15.84
CA GLY A 144 10.82 10.40 -15.29
C GLY A 144 12.32 10.69 -15.49
N VAL A 145 13.11 9.63 -15.62
CA VAL A 145 14.55 9.72 -15.88
C VAL A 145 14.81 10.07 -17.34
N LEU A 146 15.59 11.12 -17.60
CA LEU A 146 15.95 11.54 -18.95
C LEU A 146 17.05 10.64 -19.52
N ARG A 147 16.65 9.67 -20.36
CA ARG A 147 17.53 8.62 -20.88
C ARG A 147 18.79 9.15 -21.57
N GLU A 148 18.68 10.25 -22.31
CA GLU A 148 19.83 10.87 -23.00
C GLU A 148 20.89 11.35 -22.00
N ASN A 149 20.47 12.00 -20.90
CA ASN A 149 21.39 12.45 -19.85
C ASN A 149 22.10 11.28 -19.18
N VAL A 150 21.39 10.18 -18.92
CA VAL A 150 21.97 8.96 -18.35
C VAL A 150 23.00 8.34 -19.29
N ILE A 151 22.69 8.23 -20.58
CA ILE A 151 23.62 7.67 -21.58
C ILE A 151 24.90 8.51 -21.63
N ASN A 152 24.78 9.84 -21.71
CA ASN A 152 25.93 10.75 -21.76
C ASN A 152 26.78 10.66 -20.48
N ALA A 153 26.13 10.65 -19.31
CA ALA A 153 26.83 10.52 -18.02
C ALA A 153 27.51 9.16 -17.85
N ALA A 154 26.86 8.07 -18.28
CA ALA A 154 27.40 6.73 -18.22
C ALA A 154 28.60 6.55 -19.15
N GLN A 155 28.52 7.07 -20.38
CA GLN A 155 29.67 7.09 -21.31
C GLN A 155 30.84 7.88 -20.74
N HIS A 156 30.58 9.04 -20.16
CA HIS A 156 31.62 9.83 -19.50
C HIS A 156 32.30 9.04 -18.35
N TYR A 157 31.53 8.31 -17.55
CA TYR A 157 32.08 7.45 -16.49
C TYR A 157 32.89 6.26 -17.04
N VAL A 158 32.37 5.55 -18.05
CA VAL A 158 33.04 4.39 -18.64
C VAL A 158 34.34 4.78 -19.33
N ASN A 159 34.40 5.94 -19.99
CA ASN A 159 35.60 6.44 -20.66
C ASN A 159 36.74 6.79 -19.68
N LEU A 160 36.48 6.80 -18.37
CA LEU A 160 37.48 6.99 -17.31
C LEU A 160 37.99 5.65 -16.74
N SER A 161 37.76 4.51 -17.41
CA SER A 161 38.06 3.17 -16.90
C SER A 161 39.51 2.92 -16.46
N ASP A 162 40.47 3.70 -16.96
CA ASP A 162 41.90 3.61 -16.59
C ASP A 162 42.35 4.68 -15.58
N ALA A 163 41.44 5.52 -15.09
CA ALA A 163 41.73 6.55 -14.10
C ALA A 163 41.70 5.99 -12.67
N ASP A 164 42.44 6.65 -11.76
CA ASP A 164 42.41 6.34 -10.33
C ASP A 164 40.95 6.34 -9.82
N ALA A 165 40.53 5.24 -9.21
CA ALA A 165 39.17 5.03 -8.70
C ALA A 165 38.78 6.09 -7.66
N TYR A 166 39.75 6.62 -6.92
CA TYR A 166 39.55 7.70 -5.94
C TYR A 166 39.97 9.08 -6.47
N GLY A 167 40.28 9.15 -7.76
CA GLY A 167 40.65 10.38 -8.44
C GLY A 167 39.48 11.35 -8.54
N ARG A 168 39.80 12.65 -8.48
CA ARG A 168 38.81 13.74 -8.59
C ARG A 168 37.93 13.63 -9.85
N ALA A 169 38.46 13.13 -10.96
CA ALA A 169 37.72 12.96 -12.21
C ALA A 169 36.67 11.84 -12.10
N THR A 170 37.06 10.67 -11.57
CA THR A 170 36.19 9.52 -11.34
C THR A 170 35.05 9.86 -10.40
N LEU A 171 35.35 10.44 -9.23
CA LEU A 171 34.33 10.86 -8.26
C LEU A 171 33.35 11.90 -8.82
N ARG A 172 33.82 12.82 -9.67
CA ARG A 172 32.94 13.76 -10.38
C ARG A 172 32.04 13.06 -11.41
N ALA A 173 32.58 12.10 -12.16
CA ALA A 173 31.79 11.34 -13.12
C ALA A 173 30.71 10.49 -12.42
N GLU A 174 31.04 9.87 -11.27
CA GLU A 174 30.06 9.19 -10.42
C GLU A 174 28.95 10.13 -9.95
N GLN A 175 29.31 11.34 -9.51
CA GLN A 175 28.34 12.33 -9.07
C GLN A 175 27.43 12.79 -10.22
N ILE A 176 27.96 13.00 -11.42
CA ILE A 176 27.18 13.35 -12.61
C ILE A 176 26.22 12.21 -12.96
N LEU A 177 26.70 10.96 -12.96
CA LEU A 177 25.86 9.79 -13.23
C LEU A 177 24.74 9.64 -12.19
N ARG A 178 25.06 9.82 -10.91
CA ARG A 178 24.07 9.79 -9.82
C ARG A 178 22.98 10.84 -10.06
N HIS A 179 23.34 12.08 -10.36
CA HIS A 179 22.36 13.14 -10.64
C HIS A 179 21.54 12.86 -11.91
N ALA A 180 22.15 12.29 -12.96
CA ALA A 180 21.45 11.99 -14.22
C ALA A 180 20.36 10.92 -14.06
N ILE A 181 20.48 10.03 -13.08
CA ILE A 181 19.51 8.96 -12.78
C ILE A 181 18.33 9.48 -11.94
N ILE A 182 18.44 10.64 -11.29
CA ILE A 182 17.34 11.21 -10.52
C ILE A 182 16.24 11.67 -11.49
N PRO A 183 14.99 11.20 -11.34
CA PRO A 183 13.91 11.60 -12.23
C PRO A 183 13.45 13.03 -11.97
N SER A 184 12.91 13.68 -13.01
CA SER A 184 12.50 15.09 -12.92
C SER A 184 11.29 15.30 -12.00
N HIS A 185 10.43 14.28 -11.83
CA HIS A 185 9.30 14.30 -10.90
C HIS A 185 9.73 14.36 -9.43
N ASP A 186 11.00 14.06 -9.09
CA ASP A 186 11.49 14.23 -7.72
C ASP A 186 11.50 15.70 -7.31
N VAL A 187 11.85 16.60 -8.24
CA VAL A 187 11.79 18.06 -8.04
C VAL A 187 10.35 18.51 -7.83
N PHE A 188 9.39 17.89 -8.52
CA PHE A 188 7.96 18.15 -8.28
C PHE A 188 7.60 17.81 -6.84
N PHE A 189 7.97 16.61 -6.36
CA PHE A 189 7.68 16.19 -4.98
C PHE A 189 8.34 17.09 -3.94
N ASP A 190 9.61 17.46 -4.13
CA ASP A 190 10.35 18.34 -3.23
C ASP A 190 9.66 19.72 -3.12
N ARG A 191 9.31 20.32 -4.27
CA ARG A 191 8.62 21.63 -4.32
C ARG A 191 7.20 21.57 -3.73
N VAL A 192 6.49 20.46 -3.91
CA VAL A 192 5.19 20.26 -3.24
C VAL A 192 5.39 20.21 -1.74
N ASN A 193 6.40 19.48 -1.24
CA ASN A 193 6.64 19.33 0.21
C ASN A 193 7.05 20.66 0.91
N GLU A 194 7.53 21.64 0.15
CA GLU A 194 7.75 23.01 0.64
C GLU A 194 6.46 23.83 0.83
N LEU A 195 5.35 23.45 0.20
CA LEU A 195 4.08 24.16 0.35
C LEU A 195 3.45 23.92 1.73
N PRO A 196 2.63 24.87 2.23
CA PRO A 196 1.68 24.60 3.30
C PRO A 196 0.77 23.42 2.90
N GLU A 197 0.60 22.44 3.79
CA GLU A 197 -0.13 21.18 3.53
C GLU A 197 0.43 20.32 2.38
N GLY A 198 1.64 20.62 1.89
CA GLY A 198 2.26 19.90 0.79
C GLY A 198 2.50 18.42 1.10
N THR A 199 2.98 18.11 2.31
CA THR A 199 3.16 16.73 2.77
C THR A 199 1.84 15.96 2.76
N LYS A 200 0.74 16.57 3.23
CA LYS A 200 -0.59 15.96 3.17
C LYS A 200 -0.98 15.64 1.73
N PHE A 201 -0.84 16.61 0.83
CA PHE A 201 -1.16 16.39 -0.58
C PHE A 201 -0.39 15.20 -1.17
N LEU A 202 0.89 15.05 -0.85
CA LEU A 202 1.71 13.93 -1.35
C LEU A 202 1.27 12.58 -0.76
N ILE A 203 0.86 12.57 0.52
CA ILE A 203 0.29 11.38 1.16
C ILE A 203 -1.03 11.00 0.47
N ASP A 204 -1.93 11.96 0.23
CA ASP A 204 -3.22 11.73 -0.45
C ASP A 204 -3.00 11.29 -1.91
N MET A 205 -2.09 11.95 -2.64
CA MET A 205 -1.70 11.58 -4.01
C MET A 205 -1.12 10.16 -4.08
N ARG A 206 -0.34 9.75 -3.08
CA ARG A 206 0.15 8.37 -3.00
C ARG A 206 -0.97 7.38 -2.70
N ALA A 207 -1.98 7.75 -1.91
CA ALA A 207 -3.15 6.90 -1.69
C ALA A 207 -3.90 6.64 -3.01
N ASP A 208 -4.10 7.69 -3.81
CA ASP A 208 -4.67 7.59 -5.16
C ASP A 208 -3.82 6.68 -6.06
N LEU A 209 -2.50 6.88 -6.10
CA LEU A 209 -1.55 6.06 -6.85
C LEU A 209 -1.65 4.56 -6.48
N LEU A 210 -1.68 4.23 -5.18
CA LEU A 210 -1.83 2.86 -4.72
C LEU A 210 -3.18 2.25 -5.11
N SER A 211 -4.25 3.05 -5.18
CA SER A 211 -5.52 2.61 -5.74
C SER A 211 -5.40 2.30 -7.23
N PHE A 212 -4.75 3.18 -8.00
CA PHE A 212 -4.61 3.01 -9.44
C PHE A 212 -3.73 1.83 -9.81
N MET A 213 -2.67 1.54 -9.05
CA MET A 213 -1.83 0.37 -9.24
C MET A 213 -2.58 -0.95 -9.04
N ARG A 214 -3.58 -0.99 -8.13
CA ARG A 214 -4.43 -2.18 -7.93
C ARG A 214 -5.34 -2.44 -9.13
N GLU A 215 -5.76 -1.39 -9.82
CA GLU A 215 -6.63 -1.47 -11.00
C GLU A 215 -5.83 -1.68 -12.30
N ASN A 216 -4.57 -1.25 -12.34
CA ASN A 216 -3.72 -1.22 -13.54
C ASN A 216 -2.40 -1.97 -13.31
N VAL A 217 -2.47 -3.24 -12.94
CA VAL A 217 -1.31 -4.06 -12.53
C VAL A 217 -0.21 -4.16 -13.59
N HIS A 218 -0.54 -3.96 -14.87
CA HIS A 218 0.41 -4.03 -15.99
C HIS A 218 1.21 -2.73 -16.20
N GLU A 219 0.84 -1.60 -15.59
CA GLU A 219 1.55 -0.33 -15.76
C GLU A 219 2.76 -0.21 -14.82
N ILE A 220 3.89 -0.78 -15.23
CA ILE A 220 5.16 -0.79 -14.46
C ILE A 220 5.60 0.62 -14.07
N VAL A 221 5.35 1.61 -14.93
CA VAL A 221 5.73 3.02 -14.70
C VAL A 221 5.10 3.59 -13.42
N LEU A 222 3.87 3.19 -13.07
CA LEU A 222 3.22 3.60 -11.84
C LEU A 222 3.93 3.04 -10.60
N SER A 223 4.46 1.81 -10.70
CA SER A 223 5.25 1.21 -9.63
C SER A 223 6.54 1.98 -9.37
N THR A 224 7.21 2.46 -10.43
CA THR A 224 8.45 3.22 -10.29
C THR A 224 8.23 4.53 -9.55
N ILE A 225 7.26 5.35 -9.98
CA ILE A 225 6.95 6.61 -9.29
C ILE A 225 6.44 6.38 -7.86
N ASN A 226 5.75 5.27 -7.59
CA ASN A 226 5.35 4.90 -6.22
C ASN A 226 6.55 4.64 -5.31
N GLU A 227 7.55 3.89 -5.75
CA GLU A 227 8.73 3.63 -4.92
C GLU A 227 9.51 4.92 -4.65
N ASN A 228 9.70 5.79 -5.66
CA ASN A 228 10.29 7.12 -5.46
C ASN A 228 9.55 7.97 -4.42
N LEU A 229 8.21 8.07 -4.55
CA LEU A 229 7.39 8.85 -3.63
C LEU A 229 7.37 8.25 -2.22
N LYS A 230 7.35 6.91 -2.12
CA LYS A 230 7.45 6.17 -0.86
C LYS A 230 8.77 6.45 -0.14
N GLU A 231 9.89 6.41 -0.86
CA GLU A 231 11.22 6.69 -0.30
C GLU A 231 11.33 8.14 0.20
N LYS A 232 10.84 9.12 -0.57
CA LYS A 232 10.80 10.52 -0.13
C LYS A 232 9.92 10.73 1.11
N LEU A 233 8.70 10.19 1.11
CA LEU A 233 7.80 10.26 2.26
C LEU A 233 8.43 9.58 3.49
N ALA A 234 9.06 8.42 3.32
CA ALA A 234 9.80 7.77 4.40
C ALA A 234 10.90 8.69 4.95
N SER A 235 11.74 9.26 4.08
CA SER A 235 12.82 10.16 4.50
C SER A 235 12.32 11.41 5.23
N TRP A 236 11.20 12.01 4.82
CA TRP A 236 10.68 13.23 5.44
C TRP A 236 9.96 12.97 6.76
N LEU A 237 9.30 11.83 6.89
CA LEU A 237 8.55 11.49 8.09
C LEU A 237 9.45 10.92 9.19
N LEU A 238 10.56 10.25 8.84
CA LEU A 238 11.50 9.69 9.79
C LEU A 238 11.99 10.75 10.82
N GLY A 239 11.91 10.39 12.10
CA GLY A 239 12.37 11.24 13.21
C GLY A 239 11.46 12.43 13.58
N SER A 240 10.39 12.69 12.82
CA SER A 240 9.52 13.87 13.02
C SER A 240 8.09 13.51 13.46
N ILE A 241 7.81 12.22 13.64
CA ILE A 241 6.51 11.74 14.10
C ILE A 241 6.50 11.70 15.63
N VAL A 242 5.45 12.27 16.22
CA VAL A 242 5.24 12.35 17.67
C VAL A 242 4.04 11.51 18.08
N LEU A 243 4.23 10.67 19.09
CA LEU A 243 3.16 9.92 19.74
C LEU A 243 2.40 10.83 20.73
N LYS A 244 1.08 10.93 20.58
CA LYS A 244 0.19 11.64 21.50
C LYS A 244 -0.93 10.72 21.95
N GLN A 245 -1.40 10.90 23.18
CA GLN A 245 -2.64 10.30 23.66
C GLN A 245 -3.81 11.18 23.24
N ILE A 246 -4.87 10.56 22.76
CA ILE A 246 -6.12 11.21 22.41
C ILE A 246 -7.14 10.95 23.53
N THR A 247 -7.80 12.01 23.94
CA THR A 247 -8.78 12.05 25.02
C THR A 247 -10.05 12.73 24.52
N TRP A 248 -11.13 12.67 25.31
CA TRP A 248 -12.36 13.42 24.99
C TRP A 248 -12.16 14.95 24.97
N SER A 249 -11.10 15.45 25.60
CA SER A 249 -10.72 16.88 25.59
C SER A 249 -9.82 17.27 24.41
N SER A 250 -9.45 16.32 23.53
CA SER A 250 -8.66 16.62 22.33
C SER A 250 -9.47 17.47 21.33
N PRO A 251 -8.80 18.24 20.44
CA PRO A 251 -9.50 19.09 19.47
C PRO A 251 -10.52 18.29 18.64
N VAL A 252 -11.74 18.83 18.49
CA VAL A 252 -12.84 18.17 17.76
C VAL A 252 -12.40 17.72 16.37
N LYS A 253 -11.58 18.53 15.68
CA LYS A 253 -11.08 18.19 14.34
C LYS A 253 -10.29 16.89 14.29
N VAL A 254 -9.53 16.57 15.34
CA VAL A 254 -8.80 15.31 15.47
C VAL A 254 -9.78 14.16 15.67
N LEU A 255 -10.78 14.32 16.54
CA LEU A 255 -11.78 13.29 16.81
C LEU A 255 -12.66 13.01 15.58
N GLU A 256 -13.04 14.05 14.82
CA GLU A 256 -13.72 13.92 13.54
C GLU A 256 -12.89 13.12 12.55
N ASN A 257 -11.60 13.46 12.40
CA ASN A 257 -10.70 12.75 11.50
C ASN A 257 -10.59 11.26 11.87
N ILE A 258 -10.44 10.94 13.16
CA ILE A 258 -10.37 9.55 13.63
C ILE A 258 -11.68 8.81 13.34
N LYS A 259 -12.82 9.43 13.63
CA LYS A 259 -14.14 8.87 13.35
C LYS A 259 -14.33 8.56 11.86
N GLU A 260 -13.93 9.48 10.99
CA GLU A 260 -14.07 9.35 9.53
C GLU A 260 -13.12 8.31 8.92
N ASN A 261 -11.94 8.11 9.51
CA ASN A 261 -10.89 7.29 8.90
C ASN A 261 -10.70 5.92 9.55
N GLU A 262 -11.40 5.58 10.64
CA GLU A 262 -11.33 4.27 11.30
C GLU A 262 -11.67 3.13 10.32
N ALA A 263 -10.66 2.31 10.00
CA ALA A 263 -10.70 1.35 8.90
C ALA A 263 -10.92 -0.11 9.35
N VAL A 264 -10.78 -0.41 10.64
CA VAL A 264 -10.91 -1.75 11.20
C VAL A 264 -12.33 -1.94 11.76
N HIS A 265 -12.76 -1.06 12.65
CA HIS A 265 -14.07 -1.14 13.31
C HIS A 265 -14.76 0.21 13.32
N ALA A 266 -15.58 0.48 12.29
CA ALA A 266 -16.24 1.77 12.08
C ALA A 266 -16.87 2.34 13.36
N ILE A 267 -16.62 3.63 13.63
CA ILE A 267 -17.18 4.34 14.78
C ILE A 267 -18.61 4.75 14.44
N LYS A 268 -19.58 4.22 15.20
CA LYS A 268 -21.02 4.38 14.88
C LYS A 268 -21.48 5.83 15.07
N ASP A 269 -21.11 6.43 16.20
CA ASP A 269 -21.54 7.77 16.60
C ASP A 269 -20.56 8.40 17.61
N TRP A 270 -20.89 9.61 18.09
CA TRP A 270 -20.06 10.32 19.06
C TRP A 270 -20.06 9.67 20.46
N GLN A 271 -21.08 8.90 20.81
CA GLN A 271 -21.13 8.17 22.08
C GLN A 271 -20.17 6.98 22.03
N ASP A 272 -20.09 6.28 20.89
CA ASP A 272 -19.07 5.26 20.60
C ASP A 272 -17.66 5.86 20.70
N MET A 273 -17.42 7.00 20.03
CA MET A 273 -16.12 7.68 20.16
C MET A 273 -15.78 8.01 21.62
N LYS A 274 -16.75 8.52 22.39
CA LYS A 274 -16.57 8.84 23.81
C LYS A 274 -16.22 7.59 24.63
N ARG A 275 -16.83 6.43 24.36
CA ARG A 275 -16.48 5.16 25.01
C ARG A 275 -15.06 4.73 24.67
N ARG A 276 -14.63 4.87 23.42
CA ARG A 276 -13.28 4.46 22.95
C ARG A 276 -12.13 5.31 23.47
N VAL A 277 -12.40 6.51 23.96
CA VAL A 277 -11.42 7.38 24.65
C VAL A 277 -11.76 7.58 26.13
N GLY A 278 -12.74 6.84 26.62
CA GLY A 278 -13.17 6.83 28.01
C GLY A 278 -12.28 5.90 28.85
N PRO A 279 -12.56 5.80 30.16
CA PRO A 279 -11.72 4.99 31.03
C PRO A 279 -11.78 3.49 30.69
N GLY A 280 -10.70 2.76 31.01
CA GLY A 280 -10.50 1.38 30.54
C GLY A 280 -10.16 1.27 29.04
N ARG A 281 -10.12 2.40 28.32
CA ARG A 281 -9.73 2.50 26.91
C ARG A 281 -8.69 3.61 26.76
N ILE A 282 -7.73 3.39 25.87
CA ILE A 282 -6.75 4.41 25.50
C ILE A 282 -6.65 4.48 23.99
N LEU A 283 -6.64 5.70 23.47
CA LEU A 283 -6.36 5.97 22.07
C LEU A 283 -5.04 6.70 21.95
N PHE A 284 -4.13 6.14 21.18
CA PHE A 284 -2.88 6.79 20.80
C PHE A 284 -2.92 7.19 19.33
N ALA A 285 -2.28 8.31 19.00
CA ALA A 285 -2.12 8.74 17.62
C ALA A 285 -0.72 9.32 17.37
N PHE A 286 -0.22 9.06 16.17
CA PHE A 286 1.05 9.53 15.66
C PHE A 286 0.81 10.73 14.74
N PHE A 287 1.43 11.86 15.06
CA PHE A 287 1.31 13.10 14.31
C PHE A 287 2.63 13.49 13.68
N TYR A 288 2.59 14.03 12.48
CA TYR A 288 3.71 14.76 11.91
C TYR A 288 3.59 16.23 12.29
N GLY A 289 4.69 16.88 12.68
CA GLY A 289 4.66 18.25 13.23
C GLY A 289 3.96 19.30 12.34
N ARG A 290 4.00 19.11 11.02
CA ARG A 290 3.30 20.00 10.05
C ARG A 290 1.81 19.67 9.85
N LEU A 291 1.32 18.57 10.43
CA LEU A 291 -0.06 18.08 10.35
C LEU A 291 -0.64 17.85 11.76
N PRO A 292 -0.83 18.91 12.56
CA PRO A 292 -1.21 18.78 13.97
C PRO A 292 -2.62 18.22 14.20
N TYR A 293 -3.49 18.29 13.20
CA TYR A 293 -4.88 17.83 13.29
C TYR A 293 -5.16 16.57 12.47
N GLU A 294 -4.16 16.00 11.80
CA GLU A 294 -4.31 14.79 10.99
C GLU A 294 -3.43 13.68 11.57
N PRO A 295 -4.02 12.76 12.37
CA PRO A 295 -3.29 11.59 12.83
C PRO A 295 -2.92 10.71 11.63
N LEU A 296 -1.62 10.42 11.49
CA LEU A 296 -1.10 9.56 10.42
C LEU A 296 -1.37 8.08 10.69
N VAL A 297 -1.28 7.71 11.97
CA VAL A 297 -1.62 6.39 12.50
C VAL A 297 -2.31 6.59 13.83
N PHE A 298 -3.37 5.86 14.11
CA PHE A 298 -3.97 5.81 15.44
C PHE A 298 -4.30 4.38 15.86
N ILE A 299 -4.25 4.16 17.17
CA ILE A 299 -4.22 2.85 17.79
C ILE A 299 -5.17 2.89 18.98
N HIS A 300 -6.22 2.07 18.90
CA HIS A 300 -7.11 1.85 20.02
C HIS A 300 -6.64 0.68 20.88
N VAL A 301 -6.60 0.91 22.19
CA VAL A 301 -6.20 -0.05 23.21
C VAL A 301 -7.33 -0.20 24.22
N ALA A 302 -7.68 -1.44 24.54
CA ALA A 302 -8.59 -1.77 25.62
C ALA A 302 -7.83 -2.51 26.73
N PHE A 303 -8.09 -2.16 27.98
CA PHE A 303 -7.53 -2.91 29.09
C PHE A 303 -8.48 -4.01 29.54
N THR A 304 -7.93 -5.19 29.79
CA THR A 304 -8.70 -6.39 30.16
C THR A 304 -7.94 -7.21 31.21
N LYS A 305 -8.65 -8.13 31.85
CA LYS A 305 -8.05 -9.09 32.81
C LYS A 305 -7.30 -10.22 32.12
N GLU A 306 -7.77 -10.61 30.94
CA GLU A 306 -7.23 -11.71 30.15
C GLU A 306 -7.18 -11.32 28.67
N VAL A 307 -6.43 -12.07 27.86
CA VAL A 307 -6.33 -11.85 26.42
C VAL A 307 -7.68 -12.12 25.75
N SER A 308 -8.32 -11.07 25.23
CA SER A 308 -9.63 -11.17 24.58
C SER A 308 -9.58 -11.96 23.28
N ASP A 309 -10.64 -12.72 23.03
CA ASP A 309 -10.89 -13.49 21.81
C ASP A 309 -12.00 -12.87 20.93
N SER A 310 -12.88 -12.03 21.50
CA SER A 310 -13.99 -11.38 20.80
C SER A 310 -13.88 -9.85 20.79
N VAL A 311 -14.07 -9.25 19.62
CA VAL A 311 -14.07 -7.78 19.48
C VAL A 311 -15.40 -7.17 19.89
N GLN A 312 -16.50 -7.89 19.73
CA GLN A 312 -17.82 -7.48 20.23
C GLN A 312 -17.78 -7.26 21.74
N ALA A 313 -17.10 -8.16 22.49
CA ALA A 313 -16.90 -8.01 23.92
C ALA A 313 -16.16 -6.71 24.32
N ILE A 314 -15.34 -6.14 23.43
CA ILE A 314 -14.63 -4.87 23.66
C ILE A 314 -15.48 -3.66 23.24
N LEU A 315 -16.11 -3.74 22.07
CA LEU A 315 -16.81 -2.62 21.42
C LEU A 315 -18.22 -2.37 21.99
N GLU A 316 -18.90 -3.43 22.42
CA GLU A 316 -20.29 -3.39 22.89
C GLU A 316 -20.38 -3.31 24.41
N ASP A 317 -19.24 -3.34 25.10
CA ASP A 317 -19.15 -3.10 26.53
C ASP A 317 -19.76 -1.72 26.89
N PRO A 318 -20.93 -1.70 27.54
CA PRO A 318 -21.64 -0.46 27.82
C PRO A 318 -20.98 0.33 28.95
N ASN A 319 -20.16 -0.34 29.78
CA ASN A 319 -19.48 0.28 30.89
C ASN A 319 -18.09 -0.34 31.07
N PRO A 320 -17.11 0.07 30.23
CA PRO A 320 -15.73 -0.38 30.34
C PRO A 320 -15.17 -0.24 31.76
N GLU A 321 -15.55 0.83 32.48
CA GLU A 321 -15.18 1.10 33.86
C GLU A 321 -15.70 0.08 34.87
N ALA A 322 -16.94 -0.43 34.72
CA ALA A 322 -17.52 -1.32 35.73
C ALA A 322 -16.73 -2.63 35.91
N SER A 323 -16.01 -3.06 34.86
CA SER A 323 -15.13 -4.23 34.92
C SER A 323 -13.82 -3.99 35.68
N ILE A 324 -13.50 -2.73 35.99
CA ILE A 324 -12.23 -2.24 36.53
C ILE A 324 -12.51 -1.49 37.84
N LYS A 325 -12.24 -2.13 38.98
CA LYS A 325 -12.43 -1.47 40.29
C LYS A 325 -11.20 -0.68 40.71
N THR A 326 -10.04 -1.12 40.27
CA THR A 326 -8.73 -0.55 40.63
C THR A 326 -7.75 -0.61 39.44
N PRO A 327 -6.78 0.31 39.32
CA PRO A 327 -5.74 0.24 38.27
C PRO A 327 -4.93 -1.07 38.25
N GLU A 328 -4.92 -1.81 39.36
CA GLU A 328 -4.27 -3.11 39.51
C GLU A 328 -5.02 -4.25 38.78
N ASP A 329 -6.30 -4.05 38.42
CA ASP A 329 -7.11 -5.03 37.67
C ASP A 329 -6.68 -5.17 36.20
N PHE A 330 -5.88 -4.24 35.68
CA PHE A 330 -5.39 -4.24 34.31
C PHE A 330 -4.21 -5.18 34.12
N LYS A 331 -4.46 -6.37 33.58
CA LYS A 331 -3.40 -7.36 33.29
C LYS A 331 -2.98 -7.36 31.82
N CYS A 332 -3.91 -7.07 30.92
CA CYS A 332 -3.70 -7.13 29.48
C CYS A 332 -4.01 -5.77 28.83
N ALA A 333 -3.16 -5.37 27.88
CA ALA A 333 -3.43 -4.27 26.94
C ALA A 333 -3.74 -4.85 25.55
N MET A 334 -5.00 -4.76 25.15
CA MET A 334 -5.54 -5.28 23.90
C MET A 334 -5.55 -4.22 22.80
N PHE A 335 -4.66 -4.35 21.82
CA PHE A 335 -4.62 -3.53 20.61
C PHE A 335 -5.66 -4.04 19.61
N TYR A 336 -6.88 -3.48 19.65
CA TYR A 336 -8.02 -4.00 18.87
C TYR A 336 -8.29 -3.22 17.58
N SER A 337 -7.69 -2.03 17.41
CA SER A 337 -7.69 -1.32 16.12
C SER A 337 -6.39 -0.57 15.92
N ILE A 338 -5.80 -0.72 14.73
CA ILE A 338 -4.63 0.03 14.27
C ILE A 338 -4.96 0.52 12.87
N THR A 339 -5.17 1.82 12.72
CA THR A 339 -5.47 2.45 11.45
C THR A 339 -4.31 3.33 11.03
N SER A 340 -3.89 3.20 9.78
CA SER A 340 -2.84 4.02 9.15
C SER A 340 -3.38 4.65 7.88
N HIS A 341 -2.93 5.86 7.59
CA HIS A 341 -3.31 6.54 6.35
C HIS A 341 -2.93 5.67 5.13
N PRO A 342 -3.84 5.41 4.16
CA PRO A 342 -3.57 4.52 3.02
C PRO A 342 -2.34 4.92 2.21
N GLY A 343 -2.13 6.23 2.05
CA GLY A 343 -0.95 6.82 1.41
C GLY A 343 0.38 6.58 2.11
N LEU A 344 0.37 6.03 3.33
CA LEU A 344 1.56 5.62 4.08
C LEU A 344 1.77 4.10 4.06
N SER A 345 0.96 3.34 3.33
CA SER A 345 1.10 1.89 3.21
C SER A 345 2.52 1.51 2.78
N GLY A 346 3.15 0.58 3.50
CA GLY A 346 4.52 0.13 3.25
C GLY A 346 5.62 1.13 3.60
N ILE A 347 5.30 2.30 4.18
CA ILE A 347 6.31 3.18 4.78
C ILE A 347 6.54 2.72 6.22
N GLU A 348 7.80 2.46 6.54
CA GLU A 348 8.22 2.24 7.91
C GLU A 348 8.27 3.59 8.62
N LEU A 349 7.18 3.95 9.30
CA LEU A 349 7.08 5.16 10.14
C LEU A 349 7.93 5.05 11.43
N GLY A 350 8.98 4.22 11.39
CA GLY A 350 9.76 3.69 12.50
C GLY A 350 9.33 2.28 12.90
N ASN A 351 10.29 1.39 13.16
CA ASN A 351 10.11 0.03 13.70
C ASN A 351 9.54 0.01 15.14
N PHE A 352 8.86 1.09 15.53
CA PHE A 352 8.59 1.43 16.91
C PHE A 352 7.18 1.95 17.14
N LEU A 353 6.24 1.90 16.18
CA LEU A 353 4.88 2.40 16.44
C LEU A 353 4.27 1.68 17.65
N ILE A 354 4.15 0.36 17.55
CA ILE A 354 3.61 -0.44 18.66
C ILE A 354 4.61 -0.49 19.82
N LYS A 355 5.92 -0.59 19.56
CA LYS A 355 6.94 -0.57 20.63
C LYS A 355 6.87 0.70 21.48
N SER A 356 6.60 1.87 20.88
CA SER A 356 6.50 3.14 21.60
C SER A 356 5.25 3.17 22.47
N VAL A 357 4.13 2.67 21.96
CA VAL A 357 2.90 2.53 22.74
C VAL A 357 3.08 1.54 23.88
N VAL A 358 3.64 0.36 23.63
CA VAL A 358 3.92 -0.67 24.66
C VAL A 358 4.84 -0.11 25.75
N ARG A 359 5.93 0.58 25.38
CA ARG A 359 6.83 1.22 26.35
C ARG A 359 6.12 2.29 27.18
N LYS A 360 5.29 3.12 26.54
CA LYS A 360 4.52 4.16 27.22
C LYS A 360 3.53 3.55 28.22
N LEU A 361 2.76 2.56 27.78
CA LEU A 361 1.81 1.83 28.62
C LEU A 361 2.51 1.13 29.79
N ARG A 362 3.64 0.47 29.57
CA ARG A 362 4.41 -0.19 30.65
C ARG A 362 4.97 0.80 31.67
N ALA A 363 5.34 2.01 31.24
CA ALA A 363 5.83 3.06 32.11
C ALA A 363 4.69 3.69 32.95
N GLU A 364 3.49 3.81 32.37
CA GLU A 364 2.32 4.40 33.05
C GLU A 364 1.54 3.38 33.90
N PHE A 365 1.52 2.10 33.51
CA PHE A 365 0.73 1.04 34.12
C PHE A 365 1.59 -0.19 34.40
N SER A 366 2.16 -0.27 35.60
CA SER A 366 3.03 -1.38 36.01
C SER A 366 2.31 -2.71 36.21
N SER A 367 0.98 -2.69 36.35
CA SER A 367 0.13 -3.89 36.49
C SER A 367 -0.02 -4.70 35.21
N ILE A 368 0.22 -4.07 34.04
CA ILE A 368 0.05 -4.70 32.73
C ILE A 368 1.24 -5.61 32.44
N GLU A 369 0.95 -6.89 32.31
CA GLU A 369 1.93 -7.95 32.05
C GLU A 369 1.92 -8.35 30.56
N THR A 370 0.74 -8.33 29.94
CA THR A 370 0.53 -8.83 28.57
C THR A 370 0.14 -7.73 27.60
N PHE A 371 0.84 -7.67 26.47
CA PHE A 371 0.53 -6.79 25.35
C PHE A 371 0.14 -7.64 24.15
N SER A 372 -1.13 -7.62 23.79
CA SER A 372 -1.67 -8.50 22.73
C SER A 372 -2.58 -7.72 21.80
N THR A 373 -2.63 -8.07 20.53
CA THR A 373 -3.61 -7.50 19.61
C THR A 373 -4.85 -8.36 19.53
N LEU A 374 -5.94 -7.82 19.01
CA LEU A 374 -7.04 -8.62 18.46
C LEU A 374 -7.23 -8.16 17.03
N SER A 375 -6.61 -8.87 16.09
CA SER A 375 -6.40 -8.41 14.72
C SER A 375 -7.27 -9.17 13.71
N PRO A 376 -7.75 -8.50 12.64
CA PRO A 376 -8.49 -9.15 11.55
C PRO A 376 -7.56 -9.93 10.62
N ILE A 377 -8.13 -10.80 9.77
CA ILE A 377 -7.42 -11.61 8.77
C ILE A 377 -8.00 -11.36 7.37
N PRO A 378 -7.82 -10.15 6.80
CA PRO A 378 -8.63 -9.65 5.69
C PRO A 378 -8.55 -10.47 4.39
N GLY A 379 -7.47 -11.23 4.18
CA GLY A 379 -7.24 -11.99 2.95
C GLY A 379 -7.68 -13.45 2.99
N PHE A 380 -8.09 -13.98 4.16
CA PHE A 380 -8.25 -15.42 4.37
C PHE A 380 -9.32 -16.05 3.47
N ARG A 381 -10.54 -15.49 3.42
CA ARG A 381 -11.62 -16.05 2.58
C ARG A 381 -11.23 -16.08 1.10
N ARG A 382 -10.63 -15.00 0.60
CA ARG A 382 -10.19 -14.90 -0.80
C ARG A 382 -9.09 -15.90 -1.12
N TRP A 383 -8.14 -16.07 -0.19
CA TRP A 383 -7.11 -17.08 -0.32
C TRP A 383 -7.73 -18.49 -0.36
N LEU A 384 -8.64 -18.82 0.57
CA LEU A 384 -9.25 -20.15 0.63
C LEU A 384 -10.00 -20.50 -0.65
N VAL A 385 -10.78 -19.56 -1.20
CA VAL A 385 -11.46 -19.77 -2.50
C VAL A 385 -10.47 -20.02 -3.62
N THR A 386 -9.32 -19.35 -3.60
CA THR A 386 -8.26 -19.55 -4.59
C THR A 386 -7.58 -20.90 -4.42
N ALA A 387 -7.26 -21.27 -3.18
CA ALA A 387 -6.61 -22.51 -2.83
C ALA A 387 -7.50 -23.73 -3.17
N ILE A 388 -8.81 -23.66 -2.92
CA ILE A 388 -9.80 -24.66 -3.36
C ILE A 388 -9.71 -24.91 -4.88
N ASN A 389 -9.61 -23.85 -5.69
CA ASN A 389 -9.56 -24.00 -7.14
C ASN A 389 -8.23 -24.55 -7.66
N ILE A 390 -7.13 -24.38 -6.91
CA ILE A 390 -5.78 -24.80 -7.31
C ILE A 390 -5.48 -26.22 -6.82
N GLU A 391 -5.78 -26.50 -5.55
CA GLU A 391 -5.40 -27.73 -4.86
C GLU A 391 -6.51 -28.79 -4.86
N GLY A 392 -7.78 -28.39 -5.06
CA GLY A 392 -8.92 -29.30 -4.93
C GLY A 392 -8.92 -30.02 -3.57
N ASP A 393 -9.36 -31.27 -3.54
CA ASP A 393 -9.49 -32.05 -2.30
C ASP A 393 -8.16 -32.32 -1.56
N SER A 394 -7.00 -32.07 -2.18
CA SER A 394 -5.69 -32.22 -1.52
C SER A 394 -5.45 -31.22 -0.38
N ILE A 395 -6.21 -30.11 -0.34
CA ILE A 395 -6.15 -29.14 0.75
C ILE A 395 -6.80 -29.65 2.05
N LEU A 396 -7.66 -30.66 1.94
CA LEU A 396 -8.39 -31.29 3.04
C LEU A 396 -7.62 -32.50 3.52
N VAL A 397 -7.39 -32.59 4.83
CA VAL A 397 -6.54 -33.63 5.45
C VAL A 397 -7.32 -34.39 6.51
N ASN A 398 -6.75 -35.46 7.07
CA ASN A 398 -7.28 -36.13 8.28
C ASN A 398 -8.79 -36.48 8.23
N GLY A 399 -9.32 -36.87 7.07
CA GLY A 399 -10.74 -37.22 6.89
C GLY A 399 -11.70 -36.03 6.76
N GLU A 400 -11.21 -34.79 6.68
CA GLU A 400 -12.04 -33.58 6.52
C GLU A 400 -12.93 -33.63 5.27
N ALA A 401 -12.47 -34.25 4.19
CA ALA A 401 -13.27 -34.43 2.98
C ALA A 401 -14.57 -35.21 3.25
N GLN A 402 -14.50 -36.25 4.10
CA GLN A 402 -15.65 -37.04 4.48
C GLN A 402 -16.62 -36.23 5.35
N LEU A 403 -16.11 -35.48 6.33
CA LEU A 403 -16.91 -34.61 7.18
C LEU A 403 -17.65 -33.54 6.38
N ILE A 404 -17.00 -32.96 5.38
CA ILE A 404 -17.61 -31.96 4.49
C ILE A 404 -18.69 -32.58 3.61
N LYS A 405 -18.46 -33.79 3.09
CA LYS A 405 -19.46 -34.54 2.32
C LYS A 405 -20.71 -34.81 3.15
N GLU A 406 -20.55 -35.31 4.37
CA GLU A 406 -21.64 -35.53 5.32
C GLU A 406 -22.40 -34.25 5.68
N LEU A 407 -21.66 -33.15 5.91
CA LEU A 407 -22.24 -31.84 6.14
C LEU A 407 -23.10 -31.38 4.95
N GLY A 408 -22.60 -31.57 3.73
CA GLY A 408 -23.31 -31.26 2.49
C GLY A 408 -24.65 -32.00 2.42
N THR A 409 -24.63 -33.34 2.58
CA THR A 409 -25.85 -34.16 2.56
C THR A 409 -26.86 -33.73 3.61
N ARG A 410 -26.41 -33.37 4.81
CA ARG A 410 -27.32 -32.98 5.90
C ARG A 410 -27.95 -31.60 5.69
N THR A 411 -27.19 -30.67 5.12
CA THR A 411 -27.63 -29.28 4.94
C THR A 411 -28.37 -29.05 3.62
N SER A 412 -28.11 -29.87 2.60
CA SER A 412 -28.78 -29.78 1.29
C SER A 412 -28.85 -31.16 0.62
N PRO A 413 -29.69 -32.08 1.12
CA PRO A 413 -29.77 -33.45 0.62
C PRO A 413 -30.06 -33.53 -0.89
N GLU A 414 -31.00 -32.69 -1.33
CA GLU A 414 -31.45 -32.58 -2.74
C GLU A 414 -30.31 -32.20 -3.70
N ARG A 415 -29.26 -31.55 -3.18
CA ARG A 415 -28.15 -30.98 -3.97
C ARG A 415 -26.95 -31.94 -4.10
N TYR A 416 -26.85 -32.92 -3.21
CA TYR A 416 -25.67 -33.78 -3.04
C TYR A 416 -26.03 -35.28 -3.01
N ILE A 417 -26.83 -35.71 -4.00
CA ILE A 417 -27.34 -37.09 -4.11
C ILE A 417 -26.23 -38.10 -4.53
N GLU A 418 -25.23 -37.67 -5.31
CA GLU A 418 -24.11 -38.51 -5.77
C GLU A 418 -22.76 -38.03 -5.17
N LEU A 419 -22.49 -38.41 -3.91
CA LEU A 419 -21.30 -37.97 -3.15
C LEU A 419 -19.95 -38.40 -3.73
N ASP A 420 -19.93 -39.50 -4.49
CA ASP A 420 -18.69 -40.05 -5.05
C ASP A 420 -18.20 -39.29 -6.29
N LYS A 421 -19.05 -38.46 -6.90
CA LYS A 421 -18.71 -37.70 -8.12
C LYS A 421 -18.41 -36.23 -7.87
N ILE A 422 -18.55 -35.75 -6.63
CA ILE A 422 -18.36 -34.34 -6.28
C ILE A 422 -17.20 -34.20 -5.30
N ASP A 423 -16.23 -33.36 -5.67
CA ASP A 423 -15.11 -32.97 -4.81
C ASP A 423 -15.62 -32.33 -3.52
N ALA A 424 -15.11 -32.77 -2.37
CA ALA A 424 -15.51 -32.25 -1.06
C ALA A 424 -15.27 -30.73 -0.97
N THR A 425 -14.18 -30.24 -1.54
CA THR A 425 -13.88 -28.80 -1.62
C THR A 425 -14.91 -27.99 -2.39
N ARG A 426 -15.59 -28.59 -3.38
CA ARG A 426 -16.70 -27.93 -4.08
C ARG A 426 -17.93 -27.81 -3.18
N ILE A 427 -18.19 -28.81 -2.34
CA ILE A 427 -19.24 -28.76 -1.31
C ILE A 427 -18.90 -27.68 -0.29
N LEU A 428 -17.67 -27.68 0.25
CA LEU A 428 -17.18 -26.66 1.17
C LEU A 428 -17.37 -25.26 0.59
N TYR A 429 -16.92 -25.02 -0.64
CA TYR A 429 -17.09 -23.73 -1.32
C TYR A 429 -18.55 -23.28 -1.36
N ASN A 430 -19.48 -24.18 -1.70
CA ASN A 430 -20.91 -23.83 -1.76
C ASN A 430 -21.48 -23.45 -0.39
N ILE A 431 -21.07 -24.15 0.66
CA ILE A 431 -21.50 -23.88 2.05
C ILE A 431 -20.96 -22.52 2.51
N ILE A 432 -19.68 -22.25 2.30
CA ILE A 432 -19.02 -21.03 2.79
C ILE A 432 -19.19 -19.84 1.84
N LYS A 433 -19.83 -20.03 0.67
CA LYS A 433 -20.10 -18.94 -0.28
C LYS A 433 -21.03 -17.89 0.34
N THR A 434 -22.01 -18.31 1.13
CA THR A 434 -22.87 -17.42 1.92
C THR A 434 -22.49 -17.51 3.40
N ASN A 435 -22.97 -16.58 4.22
CA ASN A 435 -22.75 -16.63 5.67
C ASN A 435 -23.86 -17.43 6.39
N GLU A 436 -24.72 -18.16 5.66
CA GLU A 436 -25.84 -18.92 6.23
C GLU A 436 -25.38 -20.11 7.09
N TRP A 437 -24.20 -20.66 6.83
CA TRP A 437 -23.61 -21.74 7.65
C TRP A 437 -23.48 -21.34 9.11
N PHE A 438 -23.30 -20.04 9.40
CA PHE A 438 -23.17 -19.50 10.76
C PHE A 438 -24.45 -19.65 11.59
N LYS A 439 -25.62 -19.72 10.95
CA LYS A 439 -26.92 -19.90 11.65
C LYS A 439 -27.19 -21.35 12.04
N ASN A 440 -26.43 -22.31 11.51
CA ASN A 440 -26.62 -23.73 11.76
C ASN A 440 -25.50 -24.25 12.69
N GLU A 441 -25.87 -24.63 13.91
CA GLU A 441 -24.89 -25.08 14.92
C GLU A 441 -24.06 -26.28 14.47
N TYR A 442 -24.66 -27.23 13.74
CA TYR A 442 -23.94 -28.40 13.23
C TYR A 442 -22.89 -27.99 12.19
N SER A 443 -23.24 -27.08 11.26
CA SER A 443 -22.29 -26.51 10.30
C SER A 443 -21.14 -25.80 11.02
N VAL A 444 -21.43 -24.99 12.04
CA VAL A 444 -20.40 -24.30 12.83
C VAL A 444 -19.45 -25.29 13.51
N GLN A 445 -19.98 -26.36 14.10
CA GLN A 445 -19.18 -27.40 14.77
C GLN A 445 -18.24 -28.13 13.81
N VAL A 446 -18.74 -28.52 12.62
CA VAL A 446 -17.95 -29.22 11.60
C VAL A 446 -16.92 -28.30 10.96
N LEU A 447 -17.29 -27.05 10.64
CA LEU A 447 -16.41 -26.12 9.94
C LEU A 447 -15.31 -25.53 10.82
N LYS A 448 -15.54 -25.37 12.13
CA LYS A 448 -14.59 -24.76 13.07
C LYS A 448 -13.17 -25.36 12.97
N PRO A 449 -12.95 -26.67 13.20
CA PRO A 449 -11.60 -27.23 13.17
C PRO A 449 -10.94 -27.10 11.78
N ILE A 450 -11.72 -27.29 10.71
CA ILE A 450 -11.24 -27.23 9.33
C ILE A 450 -10.77 -25.81 8.97
N LEU A 451 -11.61 -24.81 9.25
CA LEU A 451 -11.31 -23.42 8.93
C LEU A 451 -10.19 -22.85 9.81
N LEU A 452 -10.09 -23.25 11.09
CA LEU A 452 -8.97 -22.86 11.94
C LEU A 452 -7.64 -23.42 11.44
N ARG A 453 -7.59 -24.70 11.06
CA ARG A 453 -6.38 -25.32 10.49
C ARG A 453 -5.95 -24.64 9.19
N LEU A 454 -6.91 -24.42 8.27
CA LEU A 454 -6.64 -23.70 7.02
C LEU A 454 -6.19 -22.25 7.28
N CYS A 455 -6.71 -21.60 8.32
CA CYS A 455 -6.29 -20.28 8.73
C CYS A 455 -4.86 -20.29 9.30
N ALA A 456 -4.50 -21.28 10.11
CA ALA A 456 -3.14 -21.47 10.59
C ALA A 456 -2.16 -21.64 9.42
N ARG A 457 -2.49 -22.48 8.43
CA ARG A 457 -1.70 -22.62 7.19
C ARG A 457 -1.55 -21.28 6.46
N TYR A 458 -2.64 -20.54 6.30
CA TYR A 458 -2.63 -19.22 5.66
C TYR A 458 -1.71 -18.20 6.34
N ILE A 459 -1.68 -18.19 7.68
CA ILE A 459 -0.87 -17.26 8.46
C ILE A 459 0.60 -17.68 8.51
N LEU A 460 0.85 -18.98 8.73
CA LEU A 460 2.18 -19.49 9.06
C LEU A 460 2.97 -19.97 7.84
N THR A 461 2.30 -20.62 6.89
CA THR A 461 2.95 -21.36 5.79
C THR A 461 2.91 -20.58 4.49
N GLU A 462 1.81 -19.90 4.16
CA GLU A 462 1.68 -19.14 2.90
C GLU A 462 2.57 -17.88 2.90
N LYS A 463 3.37 -17.70 1.83
CA LYS A 463 4.35 -16.60 1.74
C LYS A 463 4.21 -15.75 0.49
N ARG A 464 4.66 -14.50 0.59
CA ARG A 464 4.93 -13.57 -0.52
C ARG A 464 6.35 -13.05 -0.40
N ARG A 465 7.23 -13.46 -1.33
CA ARG A 465 8.67 -13.10 -1.30
C ARG A 465 9.32 -13.44 0.06
N ASN A 466 9.06 -14.64 0.57
CA ASN A 466 9.48 -15.17 1.88
C ASN A 466 8.84 -14.56 3.13
N LEU A 467 8.04 -13.51 3.02
CA LEU A 467 7.30 -12.93 4.14
C LEU A 467 5.87 -13.48 4.22
N ALA A 468 5.20 -13.29 5.35
CA ALA A 468 3.82 -13.74 5.55
C ALA A 468 2.90 -13.19 4.46
N PHE A 469 2.01 -14.02 3.94
CA PHE A 469 1.13 -13.63 2.85
C PHE A 469 0.06 -12.62 3.30
N ASP A 470 -0.53 -12.83 4.48
CA ASP A 470 -1.50 -11.90 5.06
C ASP A 470 -0.83 -10.56 5.42
N PRO A 471 -1.37 -9.41 4.97
CA PRO A 471 -0.76 -8.10 5.21
C PRO A 471 -0.75 -7.70 6.69
N VAL A 472 -1.73 -8.13 7.49
CA VAL A 472 -1.82 -7.80 8.91
C VAL A 472 -0.84 -8.66 9.70
N ALA A 473 -0.73 -9.96 9.38
CA ALA A 473 0.31 -10.83 9.90
C ALA A 473 1.71 -10.30 9.60
N ASN A 474 1.96 -9.96 8.34
CA ASN A 474 3.22 -9.36 7.93
C ASN A 474 3.51 -8.07 8.70
N PHE A 475 2.52 -7.22 8.95
CA PHE A 475 2.71 -6.02 9.77
C PHE A 475 3.12 -6.35 11.21
N HIS A 476 2.40 -7.22 11.91
CA HIS A 476 2.66 -7.52 13.32
C HIS A 476 3.97 -8.29 13.54
N ILE A 477 4.23 -9.32 12.74
CA ILE A 477 5.45 -10.14 12.86
C ILE A 477 6.67 -9.30 12.50
N ARG A 478 6.56 -8.42 11.50
CA ARG A 478 7.61 -7.44 11.18
C ARG A 478 7.84 -6.43 12.29
N ASN A 479 6.86 -6.15 13.15
CA ASN A 479 7.06 -5.37 14.38
C ASN A 479 7.56 -6.22 15.56
N GLY A 480 7.93 -7.49 15.33
CA GLY A 480 8.52 -8.40 16.32
C GLY A 480 7.51 -9.18 17.17
N ALA A 481 6.22 -9.12 16.85
CA ALA A 481 5.20 -9.87 17.58
C ALA A 481 5.28 -11.38 17.28
N CYS A 482 4.87 -12.19 18.25
CA CYS A 482 4.61 -13.61 18.07
C CYS A 482 3.17 -13.82 17.59
N VAL A 483 2.94 -14.81 16.74
CA VAL A 483 1.57 -15.29 16.43
C VAL A 483 1.10 -16.10 17.64
N TYR A 484 0.10 -15.61 18.37
CA TYR A 484 -0.28 -16.13 19.68
C TYR A 484 -1.39 -17.18 19.61
N ARG A 485 -2.57 -16.77 19.13
CA ARG A 485 -3.79 -17.59 19.18
C ARG A 485 -4.75 -17.23 18.05
N LEU A 486 -5.40 -18.23 17.47
CA LEU A 486 -6.54 -18.04 16.57
C LEU A 486 -7.86 -18.03 17.35
N ASN A 487 -8.69 -17.03 17.08
CA ASN A 487 -9.96 -16.83 17.76
C ASN A 487 -11.12 -17.13 16.81
N TRP A 488 -11.78 -18.26 17.04
CA TRP A 488 -12.99 -18.65 16.31
C TRP A 488 -14.13 -17.69 16.63
N LEU A 489 -14.76 -17.11 15.61
CA LEU A 489 -15.84 -16.13 15.75
C LEU A 489 -15.46 -14.93 16.63
N GLY A 490 -14.20 -14.50 16.56
CA GLY A 490 -13.73 -13.29 17.23
C GLY A 490 -14.35 -12.01 16.67
N ASP A 491 -14.81 -12.01 15.41
CA ASP A 491 -15.60 -10.92 14.82
C ASP A 491 -16.82 -11.46 14.05
N THR A 492 -17.99 -11.40 14.68
CA THR A 492 -19.26 -11.83 14.08
C THR A 492 -19.97 -10.75 13.26
N SER A 493 -19.34 -9.60 13.04
CA SER A 493 -19.86 -8.59 12.12
C SER A 493 -19.93 -9.13 10.69
N GLU A 494 -20.78 -8.53 9.85
CA GLU A 494 -20.86 -8.88 8.43
C GLU A 494 -19.49 -8.82 7.76
N GLN A 495 -18.70 -7.78 8.06
CA GLN A 495 -17.36 -7.62 7.52
C GLN A 495 -16.38 -8.70 8.02
N GLY A 496 -16.45 -9.11 9.29
CA GLY A 496 -15.62 -10.17 9.85
C GLY A 496 -15.91 -11.53 9.19
N LEU A 497 -17.18 -11.86 9.02
CA LEU A 497 -17.63 -13.07 8.33
C LEU A 497 -17.24 -13.06 6.83
N GLU A 498 -17.37 -11.92 6.16
CA GLU A 498 -16.96 -11.75 4.76
C GLU A 498 -15.44 -11.86 4.54
N LYS A 499 -14.62 -11.37 5.47
CA LYS A 499 -13.16 -11.35 5.30
C LYS A 499 -12.49 -12.66 5.70
N SER A 500 -12.90 -13.24 6.83
CA SER A 500 -12.20 -14.36 7.48
C SER A 500 -13.10 -15.38 8.17
N PHE A 501 -14.38 -15.47 7.78
CA PHE A 501 -15.36 -16.34 8.45
C PHE A 501 -15.50 -16.06 9.96
N GLY A 502 -15.25 -14.80 10.34
CA GLY A 502 -15.26 -14.33 11.72
C GLY A 502 -14.04 -14.72 12.53
N ILE A 503 -13.03 -15.35 11.93
CA ILE A 503 -11.78 -15.68 12.61
C ILE A 503 -10.95 -14.41 12.80
N MET A 504 -10.51 -14.17 14.03
CA MET A 504 -9.50 -13.17 14.38
C MET A 504 -8.24 -13.85 14.92
N ILE A 505 -7.19 -13.08 15.13
CA ILE A 505 -5.90 -13.57 15.62
C ILE A 505 -5.34 -12.62 16.67
N ASN A 506 -4.76 -13.19 17.72
CA ASN A 506 -3.96 -12.44 18.67
C ASN A 506 -2.48 -12.46 18.26
N TYR A 507 -1.81 -11.30 18.28
CA TYR A 507 -0.35 -11.20 18.20
C TYR A 507 0.21 -10.65 19.51
N ASN A 508 1.13 -11.38 20.13
CA ASN A 508 1.72 -10.97 21.42
C ASN A 508 3.03 -10.21 21.22
N TYR A 509 3.15 -9.08 21.91
CA TYR A 509 4.36 -8.25 21.93
C TYR A 509 5.17 -8.48 23.20
N VAL A 510 6.01 -9.52 23.17
CA VAL A 510 6.96 -9.81 24.25
C VAL A 510 8.21 -8.95 24.08
N LEU A 511 8.36 -7.93 24.93
CA LEU A 511 9.40 -6.90 24.82
C LEU A 511 10.82 -7.47 24.74
N GLU A 512 11.10 -8.56 25.45
CA GLU A 512 12.40 -9.23 25.51
C GLU A 512 12.77 -9.93 24.19
N HIS A 513 11.77 -10.37 23.41
CA HIS A 513 11.98 -11.10 22.16
C HIS A 513 11.76 -10.24 20.91
N LEU A 514 11.13 -9.08 21.04
CA LEU A 514 10.67 -8.23 19.94
C LEU A 514 11.77 -7.94 18.90
N GLU A 515 12.97 -7.57 19.34
CA GLU A 515 14.08 -7.26 18.41
C GLU A 515 14.64 -8.50 17.72
N ASN A 516 14.73 -9.62 18.45
CA ASN A 516 15.20 -10.87 17.87
C ASN A 516 14.20 -11.41 16.84
N ASN A 517 12.91 -11.40 17.17
CA ASN A 517 11.84 -11.84 16.29
C ASN A 517 11.78 -10.99 15.01
N ASN A 518 11.88 -9.67 15.14
CA ASN A 518 11.96 -8.76 13.99
C ASN A 518 13.16 -9.10 13.08
N LYS A 519 14.36 -9.27 13.66
CA LYS A 519 15.57 -9.57 12.89
C LYS A 519 15.45 -10.89 12.14
N GLN A 520 15.01 -11.96 12.80
CA GLN A 520 14.84 -13.28 12.19
C GLN A 520 13.79 -13.22 11.06
N TYR A 521 12.63 -12.61 11.32
CA TYR A 521 11.60 -12.47 10.29
C TYR A 521 12.07 -11.71 9.05
N LEU A 522 12.85 -10.63 9.23
CA LEU A 522 13.40 -9.86 8.11
C LEU A 522 14.54 -10.58 7.39
N SER A 523 15.29 -11.45 8.06
CA SER A 523 16.43 -12.15 7.45
C SER A 523 16.02 -13.39 6.64
N ASP A 524 15.15 -14.23 7.20
CA ASP A 524 14.81 -15.54 6.62
C ASP A 524 13.31 -15.86 6.62
N GLY A 525 12.47 -14.94 7.11
CA GLY A 525 11.01 -15.13 7.15
C GLY A 525 10.53 -15.98 8.34
N THR A 526 11.37 -16.23 9.34
CA THR A 526 11.01 -17.00 10.54
C THR A 526 9.86 -16.35 11.30
N ILE A 527 8.78 -17.10 11.53
CA ILE A 527 7.65 -16.69 12.37
C ILE A 527 7.79 -17.34 13.75
N THR A 528 7.63 -16.55 14.82
CA THR A 528 7.67 -17.07 16.19
C THR A 528 6.25 -17.32 16.72
N ILE A 529 6.03 -18.49 17.32
CA ILE A 529 4.79 -18.85 18.01
C ILE A 529 5.12 -19.37 19.42
N PRO A 530 4.30 -19.12 20.44
CA PRO A 530 4.43 -19.78 21.74
C PRO A 530 3.85 -21.20 21.70
N TYR A 531 4.32 -22.06 22.59
CA TYR A 531 3.75 -23.39 22.79
C TYR A 531 2.41 -23.35 23.56
N GLU A 532 1.39 -22.71 22.99
CA GLU A 532 0.07 -22.53 23.63
C GLU A 532 -1.11 -22.94 22.75
N ASP A 533 -1.13 -22.54 21.46
CA ASP A 533 -2.25 -22.85 20.55
C ASP A 533 -1.99 -24.17 19.79
N PRO A 534 -2.78 -25.23 20.02
CA PRO A 534 -2.54 -26.54 19.42
C PRO A 534 -2.67 -26.53 17.90
N VAL A 535 -3.53 -25.67 17.33
CA VAL A 535 -3.72 -25.57 15.87
C VAL A 535 -2.49 -24.96 15.23
N LEU A 536 -1.94 -23.91 15.84
CA LEU A 536 -0.70 -23.28 15.36
C LEU A 536 0.50 -24.21 15.51
N ILE A 537 0.59 -24.96 16.62
CA ILE A 537 1.67 -25.95 16.86
C ILE A 537 1.62 -27.08 15.84
N GLU A 538 0.43 -27.60 15.53
CA GLU A 538 0.29 -28.68 14.55
C GLU A 538 0.73 -28.23 13.15
N GLU A 539 0.30 -27.04 12.70
CA GLU A 539 0.75 -26.47 11.44
C GLU A 539 2.26 -26.19 11.45
N ALA A 540 2.81 -25.74 12.59
CA ALA A 540 4.22 -25.42 12.73
C ALA A 540 5.14 -26.62 12.52
N LYS A 541 4.71 -27.83 12.90
CA LYS A 541 5.49 -29.07 12.69
C LYS A 541 5.79 -29.34 11.22
N ASN A 542 4.98 -28.80 10.31
CA ASN A 542 5.10 -29.03 8.88
C ASN A 542 5.91 -27.92 8.16
N SER A 543 6.40 -26.91 8.89
CA SER A 543 6.96 -25.70 8.31
C SER A 543 8.34 -25.34 8.92
N PRO A 544 9.43 -25.33 8.13
CA PRO A 544 10.79 -25.19 8.66
C PRO A 544 11.13 -23.79 9.18
N ASN A 545 10.37 -22.76 8.79
CA ASN A 545 10.62 -21.36 9.16
C ASN A 545 9.70 -20.91 10.30
N ILE A 546 9.36 -21.81 11.22
CA ILE A 546 8.56 -21.50 12.40
C ILE A 546 9.35 -21.88 13.65
N LYS A 547 9.51 -20.89 14.53
CA LYS A 547 10.17 -21.03 15.81
C LYS A 547 9.10 -21.13 16.90
N ILE A 548 9.06 -22.27 17.57
CA ILE A 548 8.24 -22.47 18.76
C ILE A 548 9.05 -22.05 19.99
N ILE A 549 8.49 -21.20 20.85
CA ILE A 549 9.11 -20.73 22.10
C ILE A 549 8.33 -21.15 23.34
#